data_AF-A0A4W5PTC2-F1
#
_entry.id   AF-A0A4W5PTC2-F1
#
_cell.length_a   1.000
_cell.length_b   1.000
_cell.length_c   1.000
_cell.angle_alpha   90.00
_cell.angle_beta   90.00
_cell.angle_gamma   90.00
#
_symmetry.space_group_name_H-M   'P 1'
#
loop_
_entity.id
_entity.type
_entity.pdbx_description
1 polymer ?
#
loop_
_entity_poly.entity_id
_entity_poly.type
_entity_poly.pdbx_seq_one_letter_code
_entity_poly.pdbx_strand_id
1 'polypeptide(L)'
;MFDALSVAEDNTWRRIRSVLSPSFTSGRLKEMFGIMKQHSSNLLNGMEKQADKDQAIEVKEFFGPYSMDVVTSTAFSVDIDSLNNPSDPFVSNVKKMIKFNLFNPLFLLVALFPFTGPILEKMKFSFFPTAVIDFFYASLAKIKSGRDTGNTTVNMFYI
;
A
#
# COMPACT_ATOMS: atom_id res chain seq x y z
N MET A 1 12.88 -7.79 4.95
CA MET A 1 12.99 -6.37 4.56
C MET A 1 13.94 -6.19 3.38
N PHE A 2 15.09 -6.85 3.35
CA PHE A 2 16.01 -6.86 2.19
C PHE A 2 15.41 -7.48 0.92
N ASP A 3 14.37 -8.31 1.03
CA ASP A 3 13.58 -8.81 -0.10
C ASP A 3 12.52 -7.82 -0.62
N ALA A 4 12.50 -6.57 -0.16
CA ALA A 4 11.64 -5.54 -0.73
C ALA A 4 12.24 -5.01 -2.04
N LEU A 5 11.43 -4.79 -3.08
CA LEU A 5 11.91 -4.31 -4.38
C LEU A 5 12.72 -3.00 -4.28
N SER A 6 12.41 -2.13 -3.33
CA SER A 6 13.08 -0.84 -3.12
C SER A 6 14.45 -0.94 -2.44
N VAL A 7 14.80 -2.10 -1.90
CA VAL A 7 16.05 -2.34 -1.14
C VAL A 7 16.88 -3.45 -1.76
N ALA A 8 16.24 -4.44 -2.39
CA ALA A 8 16.92 -5.57 -3.01
C ALA A 8 17.89 -5.11 -4.10
N GLU A 9 19.00 -5.84 -4.24
CA GLU A 9 20.06 -5.58 -5.22
C GLU A 9 20.20 -6.74 -6.22
N ASP A 10 20.86 -6.45 -7.34
CA ASP A 10 21.28 -7.41 -8.37
C ASP A 10 20.21 -8.43 -8.81
N ASN A 11 20.50 -9.73 -8.62
CA ASN A 11 19.66 -10.84 -9.06
C ASN A 11 18.37 -10.93 -8.23
N THR A 12 18.42 -10.57 -6.95
CA THR A 12 17.23 -10.55 -6.08
C THR A 12 16.25 -9.49 -6.57
N TRP A 13 16.75 -8.29 -6.86
CA TRP A 13 15.97 -7.22 -7.47
C TRP A 13 15.39 -7.65 -8.82
N ARG A 14 16.22 -8.22 -9.70
CA ARG A 14 15.80 -8.65 -11.04
C ARG A 14 14.65 -9.67 -10.94
N ARG A 15 14.76 -10.63 -10.02
CA ARG A 15 13.74 -11.65 -9.76
C ARG A 15 12.43 -11.06 -9.23
N ILE A 16 12.49 -10.18 -8.23
CA ILE A 16 11.28 -9.56 -7.68
C ILE A 16 10.60 -8.68 -8.75
N ARG A 17 11.39 -7.88 -9.48
CA ARG A 17 10.89 -7.01 -10.54
C ARG A 17 10.23 -7.79 -11.67
N SER A 18 10.80 -8.92 -12.10
CA SER A 18 10.20 -9.74 -13.16
C SER A 18 8.84 -10.30 -12.75
N VAL A 19 8.62 -10.57 -11.46
CA VAL A 19 7.33 -11.03 -10.94
C VAL A 19 6.31 -9.89 -10.82
N LEU A 20 6.74 -8.68 -10.44
CA LEU A 20 5.81 -7.55 -10.23
C LEU A 20 5.44 -6.80 -11.51
N SER A 21 6.33 -6.76 -12.50
CA SER A 21 6.13 -5.94 -13.72
C SER A 21 4.85 -6.29 -14.52
N PRO A 22 4.44 -7.57 -14.67
CA PRO A 22 3.21 -7.93 -15.38
C PRO A 22 1.92 -7.34 -14.79
N SER A 23 1.88 -7.07 -13.47
CA SER A 23 0.73 -6.45 -12.80
C SER A 23 0.47 -5.00 -13.22
N PHE A 24 1.43 -4.33 -13.86
CA PHE A 24 1.34 -2.92 -14.27
C PHE A 24 1.30 -2.73 -15.79
N THR A 25 0.90 -3.75 -16.55
CA THR A 25 0.65 -3.60 -17.99
C THR A 25 -0.56 -2.71 -18.27
N SER A 26 -0.64 -2.13 -19.47
CA SER A 26 -1.79 -1.27 -19.86
C SER A 26 -3.14 -1.97 -19.72
N GLY A 27 -3.20 -3.29 -19.97
CA GLY A 27 -4.42 -4.09 -19.77
C GLY A 27 -4.84 -4.13 -18.30
N ARG A 28 -3.90 -4.39 -17.39
CA ARG A 28 -4.16 -4.40 -15.93
C ARG A 28 -4.51 -3.03 -15.39
N LEU A 29 -3.82 -1.98 -15.84
CA LEU A 29 -4.15 -0.61 -15.47
C LEU A 29 -5.57 -0.21 -15.92
N LYS A 30 -6.02 -0.71 -17.08
CA LYS A 30 -7.41 -0.51 -17.54
C LYS A 30 -8.42 -1.22 -16.65
N GLU A 31 -8.12 -2.42 -16.14
CA GLU A 31 -8.96 -3.11 -15.15
C GLU A 31 -9.02 -2.32 -13.83
N MET A 32 -7.87 -1.81 -13.36
CA MET A 32 -7.78 -0.96 -12.17
C MET A 32 -8.59 0.34 -12.28
N PHE A 33 -8.69 0.89 -13.49
CA PHE A 33 -9.39 2.15 -13.73
C PHE A 33 -10.87 2.12 -13.30
N GLY A 34 -11.53 0.96 -13.41
CA GLY A 34 -12.91 0.80 -12.90
C GLY A 34 -13.00 1.04 -11.39
N ILE A 35 -12.06 0.47 -10.63
CA ILE A 35 -11.96 0.64 -9.18
C ILE A 35 -11.61 2.10 -8.83
N MET A 36 -10.66 2.70 -9.56
CA MET A 36 -10.31 4.12 -9.39
C MET A 36 -11.52 5.04 -9.60
N LYS A 37 -12.35 4.75 -10.61
CA LYS A 37 -13.56 5.51 -10.90
C LYS A 37 -14.60 5.35 -9.80
N GLN A 38 -14.81 4.14 -9.28
CA GLN A 38 -15.72 3.90 -8.16
C GLN A 38 -15.34 4.74 -6.94
N HIS A 39 -14.07 4.67 -6.52
CA HIS A 39 -13.58 5.43 -5.36
C HIS A 39 -13.55 6.94 -5.61
N SER A 40 -13.44 7.38 -6.87
CA SER A 40 -13.49 8.80 -7.21
C SER A 40 -14.86 9.42 -6.92
N SER A 41 -15.94 8.65 -7.10
CA SER A 41 -17.30 9.11 -6.74
C SER A 41 -17.42 9.38 -5.23
N ASN A 42 -16.84 8.52 -4.38
CA ASN A 42 -16.86 8.72 -2.93
C ASN A 42 -16.08 9.99 -2.53
N LEU A 43 -14.93 10.20 -3.15
CA LEU A 43 -14.10 11.40 -2.97
C LEU A 43 -14.85 12.67 -3.38
N LEU A 44 -15.53 12.67 -4.54
CA LEU A 44 -16.32 13.83 -5.02
C LEU A 44 -17.50 14.12 -4.10
N ASN A 45 -18.28 13.09 -3.72
CA ASN A 45 -19.40 13.23 -2.80
C ASN A 45 -18.96 13.79 -1.44
N GLY A 46 -17.77 13.42 -0.96
CA GLY A 46 -17.20 13.95 0.28
C GLY A 46 -16.83 15.43 0.18
N MET A 47 -16.24 15.84 -0.95
CA MET A 47 -15.88 17.24 -1.20
C MET A 47 -17.10 18.13 -1.42
N GLU A 48 -18.11 17.66 -2.16
CA GLU A 48 -19.38 18.38 -2.37
C GLU A 48 -20.04 18.71 -1.03
N LYS A 49 -20.09 17.76 -0.08
CA LYS A 49 -20.63 17.99 1.27
C LYS A 49 -19.90 19.07 2.08
N GLN A 50 -18.60 19.30 1.83
CA GLN A 50 -17.86 20.40 2.46
C GLN A 50 -18.06 21.71 1.70
N ALA A 51 -18.12 21.66 0.37
CA ALA A 51 -18.41 22.80 -0.48
C ALA A 51 -19.80 23.39 -0.17
N ASP A 52 -20.82 22.55 0.01
CA ASP A 52 -22.19 22.95 0.37
C ASP A 52 -22.28 23.68 1.72
N LYS A 53 -21.24 23.55 2.56
CA LYS A 53 -21.13 24.22 3.86
C LYS A 53 -20.26 25.48 3.82
N ASP A 54 -19.83 25.91 2.63
CA ASP A 54 -18.86 26.99 2.43
C ASP A 54 -17.56 26.79 3.24
N GLN A 55 -17.14 25.54 3.46
CA GLN A 55 -15.93 25.20 4.20
C GLN A 55 -14.72 25.10 3.26
N ALA A 56 -13.56 25.56 3.75
CA ALA A 56 -12.30 25.33 3.05
C ALA A 56 -12.00 23.83 2.96
N ILE A 57 -11.78 23.34 1.74
CA ILE A 57 -11.52 21.92 1.48
C ILE A 57 -10.01 21.66 1.62
N GLU A 58 -9.61 20.90 2.64
CA GLU A 58 -8.26 20.36 2.71
C GLU A 58 -8.15 19.14 1.78
N VAL A 59 -7.71 19.38 0.55
CA VAL A 59 -7.60 18.35 -0.50
C VAL A 59 -6.82 17.10 -0.04
N LYS A 60 -5.80 17.29 0.81
CA LYS A 60 -4.99 16.18 1.35
C LYS A 60 -5.81 15.19 2.19
N GLU A 61 -6.84 15.66 2.88
CA GLU A 61 -7.73 14.81 3.70
C GLU A 61 -8.59 13.87 2.85
N PHE A 62 -8.83 14.20 1.58
CA PHE A 62 -9.61 13.37 0.64
C PHE A 62 -8.73 12.44 -0.18
N PHE A 63 -7.62 12.96 -0.72
CA PHE A 63 -6.75 12.19 -1.62
C PHE A 63 -5.96 11.09 -0.89
N GLY A 64 -5.67 11.26 0.40
CA GLY A 64 -5.04 10.23 1.24
C GLY A 64 -5.91 8.96 1.34
N PRO A 65 -7.15 9.06 1.89
CA PRO A 65 -8.13 7.98 1.90
C PRO A 65 -8.42 7.39 0.52
N TYR A 66 -8.65 8.23 -0.49
CA TYR A 66 -8.88 7.76 -1.87
C TYR A 66 -7.75 6.88 -2.39
N SER A 67 -6.50 7.34 -2.25
CA SER A 67 -5.33 6.59 -2.72
C SER A 67 -5.18 5.27 -1.96
N MET A 68 -5.53 5.27 -0.67
CA MET A 68 -5.55 4.09 0.16
C MET A 68 -6.58 3.09 -0.36
N ASP A 69 -7.85 3.49 -0.49
CA ASP A 69 -8.95 2.62 -0.93
C ASP A 69 -8.68 2.01 -2.31
N VAL A 70 -8.13 2.80 -3.23
CA VAL A 70 -7.68 2.31 -4.54
C VAL A 70 -6.62 1.23 -4.37
N VAL A 71 -5.55 1.48 -3.61
CA VAL A 71 -4.48 0.49 -3.41
C VAL A 71 -4.98 -0.77 -2.71
N THR A 72 -5.83 -0.64 -1.68
CA THR A 72 -6.33 -1.80 -0.93
C THR A 72 -7.29 -2.65 -1.74
N SER A 73 -8.17 -2.01 -2.51
CA SER A 73 -9.10 -2.68 -3.40
C SER A 73 -8.40 -3.35 -4.57
N THR A 74 -7.39 -2.68 -5.14
CA THR A 74 -6.67 -3.20 -6.30
C THR A 74 -5.68 -4.32 -5.92
N ALA A 75 -4.87 -4.12 -4.88
CA ALA A 75 -3.80 -5.06 -4.51
C ALA A 75 -4.29 -6.21 -3.61
N PHE A 76 -5.25 -5.95 -2.72
CA PHE A 76 -5.69 -6.93 -1.71
C PHE A 76 -7.15 -7.35 -1.88
N SER A 77 -7.87 -6.79 -2.85
CA SER A 77 -9.31 -7.00 -3.03
C SER A 77 -10.13 -6.69 -1.78
N VAL A 78 -9.68 -5.70 -0.99
CA VAL A 78 -10.33 -5.24 0.23
C VAL A 78 -10.87 -3.82 0.03
N ASP A 79 -12.18 -3.69 0.10
CA ASP A 79 -12.87 -2.40 0.14
C ASP A 79 -13.07 -1.98 1.60
N ILE A 80 -12.49 -0.84 1.98
CA ILE A 80 -12.40 -0.37 3.38
C ILE A 80 -13.12 0.97 3.60
N ASP A 81 -13.53 1.63 2.51
CA ASP A 81 -14.16 2.97 2.51
C ASP A 81 -13.53 3.93 3.55
N SER A 82 -12.22 4.17 3.40
CA SER A 82 -11.42 4.86 4.42
C SER A 82 -11.78 6.32 4.64
N LEU A 83 -12.52 6.92 3.71
CA LEU A 83 -13.04 8.28 3.83
C LEU A 83 -14.16 8.36 4.88
N ASN A 84 -15.04 7.34 4.93
CA ASN A 84 -16.14 7.29 5.88
C ASN A 84 -15.80 6.47 7.14
N ASN A 85 -14.84 5.54 7.06
CA ASN A 85 -14.41 4.68 8.15
C ASN A 85 -12.91 4.81 8.45
N PRO A 86 -12.45 5.93 9.02
CA PRO A 86 -11.02 6.17 9.27
C PRO A 86 -10.43 5.26 10.37
N SER A 87 -11.27 4.59 11.15
CA SER A 87 -10.91 3.67 12.24
C SER A 87 -10.71 2.22 11.80
N ASP A 88 -10.92 1.91 10.52
CA ASP A 88 -10.74 0.55 10.01
C ASP A 88 -9.30 0.03 10.30
N PRO A 89 -9.14 -1.22 10.77
CA PRO A 89 -7.83 -1.78 11.09
C PRO A 89 -6.84 -1.76 9.92
N PHE A 90 -7.32 -1.95 8.69
CA PHE A 90 -6.51 -1.89 7.49
C PHE A 90 -6.04 -0.45 7.25
N VAL A 91 -6.93 0.54 7.40
CA VAL A 91 -6.60 1.97 7.31
C VAL A 91 -5.53 2.36 8.33
N SER A 92 -5.70 1.92 9.59
CA SER A 92 -4.75 2.19 10.67
C SER A 92 -3.37 1.59 10.38
N ASN A 93 -3.32 0.34 9.90
CA ASN A 93 -2.06 -0.35 9.60
C ASN A 93 -1.36 0.25 8.36
N VAL A 94 -2.10 0.57 7.30
CA VAL A 94 -1.54 1.26 6.12
C VAL A 94 -1.01 2.64 6.50
N LYS A 95 -1.76 3.43 7.30
CA LYS A 95 -1.28 4.74 7.79
C LYS A 95 0.02 4.60 8.59
N LYS A 96 0.15 3.58 9.44
CA LYS A 96 1.40 3.32 10.19
C LYS A 96 2.56 2.94 9.27
N MET A 97 2.29 2.20 8.18
CA MET A 97 3.30 1.83 7.19
C MET A 97 3.75 3.03 6.34
N ILE A 98 2.82 3.90 5.94
CA ILE A 98 3.09 5.07 5.09
C ILE A 98 3.64 6.26 5.88
N LYS A 99 3.43 6.32 7.21
CA LYS A 99 4.10 7.28 8.12
C LYS A 99 5.62 7.05 8.25
N PHE A 100 6.26 6.59 7.18
CA PHE A 100 7.69 6.56 7.02
C PHE A 100 8.21 7.98 6.83
N ASN A 101 8.83 8.53 7.86
CA ASN A 101 9.47 9.84 7.77
C ASN A 101 10.77 9.71 6.97
N LEU A 102 10.75 10.11 5.69
CA LEU A 102 11.97 10.19 4.86
C LEU A 102 13.04 11.11 5.48
N PHE A 103 12.63 12.06 6.32
CA PHE A 103 13.52 12.94 7.09
C PHE A 103 13.92 12.37 8.45
N ASN A 104 13.65 11.10 8.74
CA ASN A 104 14.12 10.49 9.97
C ASN A 104 15.66 10.50 9.99
N PRO A 105 16.31 10.98 11.08
CA PRO A 105 17.77 11.00 11.19
C PRO A 105 18.41 9.64 10.90
N LEU A 106 17.73 8.54 11.23
CA LEU A 106 18.20 7.18 10.95
C LEU A 106 18.22 6.88 9.45
N PHE A 107 17.22 7.33 8.69
CA PHE A 107 17.18 7.15 7.24
C PHE A 107 18.28 7.98 6.56
N LEU A 108 18.47 9.22 7.01
CA LEU A 108 19.57 10.08 6.54
C LEU A 108 20.95 9.47 6.87
N LEU A 109 21.11 8.88 8.05
CA LEU A 109 22.36 8.23 8.46
C LEU A 109 22.69 7.04 7.55
N VAL A 110 21.70 6.19 7.23
CA VAL A 110 21.90 5.05 6.31
C VAL A 110 22.20 5.53 4.89
N ALA A 111 21.57 6.61 4.44
CA ALA A 111 21.81 7.20 3.12
C ALA A 111 23.21 7.85 3.00
N LEU A 112 23.68 8.54 4.05
CA LEU A 112 24.99 9.20 4.08
C LEU A 112 26.14 8.22 4.36
N PHE A 113 25.88 7.16 5.12
CA PHE A 113 26.90 6.19 5.53
C PHE A 113 26.49 4.77 5.11
N PRO A 114 26.76 4.37 3.85
CA PRO A 114 26.37 3.07 3.32
C PRO A 114 27.00 1.88 4.07
N PHE A 115 28.10 2.09 4.80
CA PHE A 115 28.71 1.08 5.68
C PHE A 115 27.80 0.65 6.86
N THR A 116 26.78 1.43 7.20
CA THR A 116 25.82 1.07 8.26
C THR A 116 24.79 0.04 7.80
N GLY A 117 24.54 -0.08 6.49
CA GLY A 117 23.58 -1.04 5.91
C GLY A 117 23.84 -2.50 6.33
N PRO A 118 25.07 -3.04 6.13
CA PRO A 118 25.42 -4.40 6.53
C PRO A 118 25.31 -4.65 8.05
N ILE A 119 25.47 -3.61 8.87
CA ILE A 119 25.34 -3.69 10.34
C ILE A 119 23.87 -3.81 10.72
N LEU A 120 23.00 -2.97 10.13
CA LEU A 120 21.56 -3.02 10.35
C LEU A 120 20.95 -4.37 9.91
N GLU A 121 21.50 -4.96 8.83
CA GLU A 121 21.12 -6.30 8.37
C GLU A 121 21.41 -7.37 9.43
N LYS A 122 22.64 -7.38 9.98
CA LYS A 122 23.00 -8.33 11.05
C LYS A 122 22.17 -8.13 12.32
N MET A 123 21.77 -6.90 12.61
CA MET A 123 20.92 -6.57 13.76
C MET A 123 19.43 -6.87 13.52
N LYS A 124 19.03 -7.33 12.33
CA LYS A 124 17.63 -7.57 11.94
C LYS A 124 16.72 -6.36 12.21
N PHE A 125 17.26 -5.15 12.01
CA PHE A 125 16.50 -3.94 12.25
C PHE A 125 15.35 -3.81 11.25
N SER A 126 14.13 -3.52 11.73
CA SER A 126 12.96 -3.31 10.89
C SER A 126 12.53 -1.84 10.94
N PHE A 127 12.46 -1.20 9.79
CA PHE A 127 11.89 0.15 9.61
C PHE A 127 10.38 0.22 9.81
N PHE A 128 9.67 -0.91 9.71
CA PHE A 128 8.22 -0.96 9.91
C PHE A 128 7.89 -1.68 11.23
N PRO A 129 6.83 -1.27 11.95
CA PRO A 129 6.39 -1.95 13.16
C PRO A 129 6.05 -3.42 12.89
N THR A 130 6.56 -4.34 13.70
CA THR A 130 6.34 -5.79 13.51
C THR A 130 4.86 -6.15 13.47
N ALA A 131 4.03 -5.52 14.32
CA ALA A 131 2.58 -5.74 14.32
C ALA A 131 1.90 -5.39 12.98
N VAL A 132 2.41 -4.40 12.25
CA VAL A 132 1.89 -4.02 10.92
C VAL A 132 2.29 -5.08 9.90
N ILE A 133 3.55 -5.52 9.95
CA ILE A 133 4.08 -6.57 9.07
C ILE A 133 3.28 -7.88 9.27
N ASP A 134 3.05 -8.28 10.53
CA ASP A 134 2.30 -9.49 10.87
C ASP A 134 0.85 -9.43 10.38
N PHE A 135 0.21 -8.26 10.50
CA PHE A 135 -1.12 -8.04 9.95
C PHE A 135 -1.17 -8.28 8.44
N PHE A 136 -0.24 -7.68 7.67
CA PHE A 136 -0.20 -7.89 6.22
C PHE A 136 0.16 -9.32 5.84
N TYR A 137 1.06 -9.99 6.55
CA TYR A 137 1.34 -11.41 6.33
C TYR A 137 0.11 -12.28 6.59
N ALA A 138 -0.64 -12.01 7.66
CA ALA A 138 -1.88 -12.71 7.96
C ALA A 138 -2.96 -12.45 6.89
N SER A 139 -3.12 -11.20 6.44
CA SER A 139 -4.02 -10.85 5.33
C SER A 139 -3.64 -11.56 4.03
N LEU A 140 -2.35 -11.59 3.69
CA LEU A 140 -1.85 -12.30 2.51
C LEU A 140 -2.02 -13.81 2.61
N ALA A 141 -1.79 -14.38 3.80
CA ALA A 141 -2.01 -15.80 4.06
C ALA A 141 -3.50 -16.17 3.87
N LYS A 142 -4.42 -15.33 4.38
CA LYS A 142 -5.87 -15.49 4.19
C LYS A 142 -6.27 -15.40 2.72
N ILE A 143 -5.71 -14.44 1.98
CA ILE A 143 -5.95 -14.31 0.54
C ILE A 143 -5.43 -15.54 -0.20
N LYS A 144 -4.25 -16.04 0.16
CA LYS A 144 -3.67 -17.25 -0.43
C LYS A 144 -4.54 -18.49 -0.14
N SER A 145 -4.96 -18.69 1.11
CA SER A 145 -5.81 -19.84 1.46
C SER A 145 -7.17 -19.80 0.76
N GLY A 146 -7.76 -18.61 0.59
CA GLY A 146 -9.02 -18.44 -0.15
C GLY A 146 -8.91 -18.77 -1.64
N ARG A 147 -7.72 -18.60 -2.25
CA ARG A 147 -7.46 -19.00 -3.64
C ARG A 147 -7.46 -20.51 -3.84
N ASP A 148 -6.97 -21.26 -2.85
CA ASP A 148 -6.98 -22.74 -2.88
C ASP A 148 -8.40 -23.32 -2.67
N THR A 149 -9.34 -22.51 -2.16
CA THR A 149 -10.74 -22.93 -1.90
C THR A 149 -11.77 -22.50 -2.95
N GLY A 150 -11.34 -21.86 -4.05
CA GLY A 150 -12.16 -21.73 -5.25
C GLY A 150 -13.31 -20.71 -5.22
N ASN A 151 -13.11 -19.48 -4.70
CA ASN A 151 -14.00 -18.38 -5.07
C ASN A 151 -13.37 -16.98 -4.92
N THR A 152 -13.75 -16.11 -5.87
CA THR A 152 -13.55 -14.65 -5.97
C THR A 152 -12.40 -14.15 -6.85
N THR A 153 -12.83 -13.82 -8.07
CA THR A 153 -12.18 -13.11 -9.17
C THR A 153 -12.04 -11.61 -8.90
N VAL A 154 -10.91 -11.18 -8.35
CA VAL A 154 -10.31 -9.88 -8.71
C VAL A 154 -8.80 -10.10 -8.80
N ASN A 155 -8.35 -10.46 -9.99
CA ASN A 155 -7.00 -10.94 -10.28
C ASN A 155 -6.06 -9.76 -10.62
N MET A 156 -5.42 -9.15 -9.63
CA MET A 156 -4.28 -8.25 -9.90
C MET A 156 -2.90 -8.92 -9.79
N PHE A 157 -2.89 -10.16 -9.32
CA PHE A 157 -1.67 -10.96 -9.13
C PHE A 157 -1.77 -12.34 -9.79
N TYR A 158 -2.39 -12.41 -10.98
CA TYR A 158 -2.38 -13.61 -11.81
C TYR A 158 -2.07 -13.24 -13.27
N ILE A 159 -0.80 -12.98 -13.56
CA ILE A 159 0.10 -14.00 -14.14
C ILE A 159 1.40 -13.96 -13.33
#